data_AF-A0A8T5EG36-F1
#
_entry.id   AF-A0A8T5EG36-F1
#
_cell.length_a   1.000
_cell.length_b   1.000
_cell.length_c   1.000
_cell.angle_alpha   90.00
_cell.angle_beta   90.00
_cell.angle_gamma   90.00
#
_symmetry.space_group_name_H-M   'P 1'
#
loop_
_entity.id
_entity.type
_entity.pdbx_description
1 polymer ?
#
loop_
_entity_poly.entity_id
_entity_poly.type
_entity_poly.pdbx_seq_one_letter_code
_entity_poly.pdbx_strand_id
1 'polypeptide(L)'
;MIESSLSKLDDKGVFTIVKVENVEKKVGKEVIPEVNIETEEEFDGVKNFYTSRKMIVAKFYENGKATTLFQDIQRGKKYRVKIITQKFGNGKEDYDIAKS
;
A
#
# COMPACT_ATOMS: atom_id res chain seq x y z
N MET A 1 -6.60 -4.09 -15.48
CA MET A 1 -6.10 -3.11 -14.49
C MET A 1 -4.66 -2.83 -14.87
N ILE A 2 -4.26 -1.58 -15.09
CA ILE A 2 -2.87 -1.28 -15.45
C ILE A 2 -2.06 -1.37 -14.15
N GLU A 3 -1.27 -2.45 -14.02
CA GLU A 3 -0.39 -2.68 -12.87
C GLU A 3 0.84 -1.78 -12.98
N SER A 4 0.85 -0.68 -12.23
CA SER A 4 2.04 0.16 -12.08
C SER A 4 2.96 -0.42 -11.02
N SER A 5 4.25 -0.64 -11.36
CA SER A 5 5.25 -1.13 -10.40
C SER A 5 5.49 -0.09 -9.32
N LEU A 6 5.47 -0.49 -8.05
CA LEU A 6 5.82 0.36 -6.90
C LEU A 6 7.18 1.05 -7.02
N SER A 7 8.11 0.47 -7.78
CA SER A 7 9.42 1.10 -8.06
C SER A 7 9.32 2.36 -8.92
N LYS A 8 8.21 2.57 -9.64
CA LYS A 8 7.92 3.83 -10.35
C LYS A 8 7.32 4.88 -9.39
N LEU A 9 6.77 4.41 -8.28
CA LEU A 9 6.12 5.18 -7.23
C LEU A 9 7.11 5.52 -6.08
N ASP A 10 8.41 5.57 -6.35
CA ASP A 10 9.51 5.80 -5.37
C ASP A 10 9.43 7.19 -4.67
N ASP A 11 10.30 7.45 -3.66
CA ASP A 11 10.39 8.55 -2.65
C ASP A 11 10.13 10.02 -3.09
N LYS A 12 9.80 10.26 -4.35
CA LYS A 12 9.70 11.59 -4.98
C LYS A 12 8.32 12.23 -4.93
N GLY A 13 7.27 11.53 -4.52
CA GLY A 13 5.94 12.16 -4.42
C GLY A 13 5.07 11.70 -3.27
N VAL A 14 4.18 12.62 -2.92
CA VAL A 14 3.21 12.52 -1.85
C VAL A 14 1.84 12.36 -2.48
N PHE A 15 1.04 11.44 -1.97
CA PHE A 15 -0.30 11.18 -2.47
C PHE A 15 -1.28 10.99 -1.31
N THR A 16 -2.56 11.23 -1.61
CA THR A 16 -3.64 11.09 -0.65
C THR A 16 -4.38 9.78 -0.89
N ILE A 17 -4.30 8.85 0.05
CA ILE A 17 -5.10 7.61 0.02
C ILE A 17 -6.55 7.94 0.35
N VAL A 18 -7.47 7.50 -0.50
CA VAL A 18 -8.92 7.67 -0.32
C VAL A 18 -9.65 6.35 -0.16
N LYS A 19 -9.11 5.25 -0.68
CA LYS A 19 -9.70 3.91 -0.53
C LYS A 19 -8.61 2.85 -0.49
N VAL A 20 -8.86 1.82 0.30
CA VAL A 20 -8.04 0.60 0.30
C VAL A 20 -8.98 -0.59 0.26
N GLU A 21 -8.65 -1.58 -0.56
CA GLU A 21 -9.42 -2.82 -0.69
C GLU A 21 -8.49 -4.01 -0.47
N ASN A 22 -8.95 -5.01 0.31
CA ASN A 22 -8.27 -6.30 0.39
C ASN A 22 -8.52 -7.07 -0.90
N VAL A 23 -7.44 -7.63 -1.45
CA VAL A 23 -7.52 -8.60 -2.53
C VAL A 23 -6.80 -9.85 -2.05
N GLU A 24 -7.56 -10.93 -1.86
CA GLU A 24 -6.99 -12.23 -1.53
C GLU A 24 -6.65 -12.97 -2.82
N LYS A 25 -5.36 -13.23 -3.07
CA LYS A 25 -4.94 -14.03 -4.21
C LYS A 25 -4.53 -15.42 -3.76
N LYS A 26 -5.27 -16.41 -4.26
CA LYS A 26 -4.94 -17.82 -4.05
C LYS A 26 -3.86 -18.24 -5.04
N VAL A 27 -2.68 -18.61 -4.54
CA VAL A 27 -1.58 -19.14 -5.34
C VAL A 27 -1.31 -20.57 -4.86
N GLY A 28 -1.78 -21.56 -5.62
CA GLY A 28 -1.74 -22.96 -5.21
C GLY A 28 -2.57 -23.22 -3.94
N LYS A 29 -1.90 -23.63 -2.86
CA LYS A 29 -2.51 -23.84 -1.53
C LYS A 29 -2.40 -22.62 -0.60
N GLU A 30 -1.64 -21.61 -0.99
CA GLU A 30 -1.39 -20.43 -0.17
C GLU A 30 -2.33 -19.28 -0.56
N VAL A 31 -2.71 -18.47 0.42
CA VAL A 31 -3.44 -17.21 0.21
C VAL A 31 -2.44 -16.08 0.49
N ILE A 32 -2.18 -15.27 -0.53
CA ILE A 32 -1.31 -14.11 -0.42
C ILE A 32 -2.22 -12.89 -0.18
N PRO A 33 -2.05 -12.18 0.95
CA PRO A 33 -2.79 -10.95 1.20
C PRO A 33 -2.21 -9.84 0.32
N GLU A 34 -3.07 -9.22 -0.48
CA GLU A 34 -2.71 -8.10 -1.34
C GLU A 34 -3.69 -6.95 -1.11
N VAL A 35 -3.30 -5.74 -1.49
CA VAL A 35 -4.14 -4.55 -1.36
C VAL A 35 -4.18 -3.75 -2.64
N ASN A 36 -5.36 -3.22 -2.95
CA ASN A 36 -5.56 -2.19 -3.96
C ASN A 36 -5.76 -0.85 -3.27
N ILE A 37 -5.04 0.17 -3.70
CA ILE A 37 -5.02 1.50 -3.09
C ILE A 37 -5.46 2.52 -4.15
N GLU A 38 -6.51 3.28 -3.84
CA GLU A 38 -6.99 4.40 -4.65
C GLU A 38 -6.51 5.72 -4.05
N THR A 39 -6.03 6.60 -4.92
CA THR A 39 -5.50 7.92 -4.57
C THR A 39 -6.32 9.05 -5.17
N GLU A 40 -6.30 10.19 -4.50
CA GLU A 40 -6.98 11.40 -4.97
C GLU A 40 -6.17 12.15 -6.03
N GLU A 41 -4.85 12.15 -5.87
CA GLU A 41 -3.88 12.80 -6.75
C GLU A 41 -3.22 11.73 -7.62
N GLU A 42 -2.97 12.06 -8.90
CA GLU A 42 -2.14 11.23 -9.76
C GLU A 42 -0.71 11.28 -9.26
N PHE A 43 -0.17 10.12 -8.89
CA PHE A 43 1.22 9.98 -8.55
C PHE A 43 1.94 9.21 -9.66
N ASP A 44 2.82 9.89 -10.39
CA ASP A 44 3.42 9.38 -11.63
C ASP A 44 2.36 8.93 -12.67
N GLY A 45 1.23 9.66 -12.76
CA GLY A 45 0.10 9.31 -13.64
C GLY A 45 -0.72 8.11 -13.16
N VAL A 46 -0.46 7.60 -11.96
CA VAL A 46 -1.15 6.45 -11.36
C VAL A 46 -2.12 6.93 -10.30
N LYS A 47 -3.39 6.57 -10.46
CA LYS A 47 -4.47 6.85 -9.50
C LYS A 47 -4.83 5.64 -8.63
N ASN A 48 -4.66 4.43 -9.17
CA ASN A 48 -4.92 3.18 -8.48
C ASN A 48 -3.71 2.28 -8.63
N PHE A 49 -3.24 1.69 -7.54
CA PHE A 49 -2.15 0.72 -7.61
C PHE A 49 -2.35 -0.46 -6.68
N TYR A 50 -1.75 -1.57 -7.10
CA TYR A 50 -1.86 -2.87 -6.47
C TYR A 50 -0.54 -3.27 -5.83
N THR A 51 -0.58 -3.94 -4.67
CA THR A 51 0.64 -4.43 -4.03
C THR A 51 0.43 -5.59 -3.06
N SER A 52 1.39 -6.53 -3.07
CA SER A 52 1.62 -7.58 -2.05
C SER A 52 2.83 -7.30 -1.15
N ARG A 53 3.43 -6.10 -1.20
CA ARG A 53 4.58 -5.75 -0.36
C ARG A 53 4.20 -5.82 1.10
N LYS A 54 4.90 -6.67 1.85
CA LYS A 54 4.52 -7.04 3.22
C LYS A 54 4.42 -5.83 4.13
N MET A 55 5.34 -4.87 4.01
CA MET A 55 5.31 -3.66 4.84
C MET A 55 4.10 -2.76 4.52
N ILE A 56 3.77 -2.58 3.25
CA ILE A 56 2.58 -1.82 2.84
C ILE A 56 1.30 -2.52 3.29
N VAL A 57 1.18 -3.83 3.03
CA VAL A 57 0.00 -4.62 3.46
C VAL A 57 -0.16 -4.54 4.98
N ALA A 58 0.94 -4.61 5.74
CA ALA A 58 0.94 -4.53 7.20
C ALA A 58 0.41 -3.19 7.75
N LYS A 59 0.43 -2.10 6.98
CA LYS A 59 -0.21 -0.82 7.38
C LYS A 59 -1.72 -0.94 7.48
N PHE A 60 -2.32 -1.81 6.68
CA PHE A 60 -3.78 -1.95 6.56
C PHE A 60 -4.30 -3.21 7.23
N TYR A 61 -3.50 -4.28 7.25
CA TYR A 61 -3.85 -5.57 7.84
C TYR A 61 -2.73 -6.12 8.70
N GLU A 62 -3.00 -6.36 9.97
CA GLU A 62 -2.07 -7.01 10.90
C GLU A 62 -2.66 -8.36 11.33
N ASN A 63 -1.95 -9.46 11.06
CA ASN A 63 -2.40 -10.82 11.37
C ASN A 63 -3.82 -11.14 10.85
N GLY A 64 -4.14 -10.66 9.65
CA GLY A 64 -5.46 -10.84 9.02
C GLY A 64 -6.57 -9.93 9.56
N LYS A 65 -6.27 -9.02 10.49
CA LYS A 65 -7.23 -8.05 11.04
C LYS A 65 -6.98 -6.66 10.48
N ALA A 66 -8.05 -5.94 10.16
CA ALA A 66 -7.97 -4.54 9.73
C ALA A 66 -7.38 -3.65 10.82
N THR A 67 -6.38 -2.84 10.47
CA THR A 67 -5.77 -1.85 11.36
C THR A 67 -6.68 -0.63 11.54
N THR A 68 -6.36 0.23 12.53
CA THR A 68 -7.04 1.53 12.70
C THR A 68 -6.92 2.39 11.44
N LEU A 69 -5.77 2.39 10.77
CA LEU A 69 -5.57 3.14 9.54
C LEU A 69 -6.56 2.70 8.46
N PHE A 70 -6.69 1.39 8.25
CA PHE A 70 -7.66 0.85 7.30
C PHE A 70 -9.09 1.28 7.66
N GLN A 71 -9.50 1.10 8.91
CA GLN A 71 -10.85 1.45 9.37
C GLN A 71 -11.15 2.94 9.21
N ASP A 72 -10.16 3.79 9.49
CA ASP A 72 -10.27 5.23 9.32
C ASP A 72 -10.47 5.62 7.86
N ILE A 73 -9.72 5.00 6.94
CA ILE A 73 -9.90 5.18 5.49
C ILE A 73 -11.29 4.73 5.04
N GLN A 74 -11.79 3.59 5.53
CA GLN A 74 -13.16 3.12 5.23
C GLN A 74 -14.24 4.08 5.74
N ARG A 75 -13.96 4.86 6.79
CA ARG A 75 -14.84 5.92 7.30
C ARG A 75 -14.72 7.23 6.53
N GLY A 76 -13.94 7.26 5.45
CA GLY A 76 -13.74 8.41 4.58
C GLY A 76 -12.64 9.37 5.06
N LYS A 77 -11.83 9.00 6.07
CA LYS A 77 -10.66 9.80 6.43
C LYS A 77 -9.58 9.63 5.36
N LYS A 78 -8.99 10.74 4.97
CA LYS A 78 -7.96 10.81 3.95
C LYS A 78 -6.58 10.87 4.59
N TYR A 79 -5.63 10.13 4.01
CA TYR A 79 -4.27 10.08 4.53
C TYR A 79 -3.27 10.47 3.47
N ARG A 80 -2.59 11.59 3.71
CA ARG A 80 -1.50 12.06 2.89
C ARG A 80 -0.21 11.32 3.28
N VAL A 81 0.35 10.61 2.33
CA VAL A 81 1.45 9.66 2.55
C VAL A 81 2.47 9.74 1.43
N LYS A 82 3.62 9.12 1.64
CA LYS A 82 4.62 8.84 0.62
C LYS A 82 5.06 7.38 0.71
N ILE A 83 5.50 6.83 -0.42
CA ILE A 83 6.20 5.54 -0.42
C ILE A 83 7.65 5.81 -0.04
N ILE A 84 8.18 4.98 0.84
CA ILE A 84 9.58 5.03 1.29
C ILE A 84 10.23 3.67 1.11
N THR A 85 11.54 3.67 0.89
CA THR A 85 12.32 2.44 0.96
C THR A 85 12.81 2.23 2.39
N GLN A 86 12.40 1.13 3.02
CA GLN A 86 12.84 0.76 4.36
C GLN A 86 13.99 -0.24 4.28
N LYS A 87 15.15 0.14 4.83
CA LYS A 87 16.31 -0.75 4.98
C LYS A 87 16.28 -1.43 6.34
N PHE A 88 16.48 -2.75 6.35
CA PHE A 88 16.55 -3.56 7.55
C PHE A 88 18.01 -3.82 7.94
N GLY A 89 18.29 -4.06 9.22
CA GLY A 89 19.65 -4.28 9.73
C GLY A 89 20.38 -5.50 9.13
N ASN A 90 19.67 -6.37 8.42
CA ASN A 90 20.22 -7.51 7.68
C ASN A 90 20.55 -7.20 6.21
N GLY A 91 20.52 -5.92 5.81
CA GLY A 91 20.81 -5.47 4.44
C GLY A 91 19.67 -5.68 3.45
N LYS A 92 18.50 -6.19 3.88
CA LYS A 92 17.30 -6.26 3.03
C LYS A 92 16.62 -4.91 2.93
N GLU A 93 15.91 -4.69 1.84
CA GLU A 93 15.10 -3.50 1.60
C GLU A 93 13.68 -3.92 1.21
N ASP A 94 12.68 -3.17 1.66
CA ASP A 94 11.29 -3.31 1.18
C ASP A 94 10.63 -1.93 1.06
N TYR A 95 9.54 -1.84 0.31
CA TYR A 95 8.76 -0.61 0.20
C TYR A 95 7.76 -0.52 1.34
N ASP A 96 7.65 0.66 1.95
CA ASP A 96 6.68 0.99 2.98
C ASP A 96 5.92 2.29 2.65
N ILE A 97 4.83 2.56 3.36
CA ILE A 97 4.10 3.83 3.30
C ILE A 97 4.26 4.58 4.63
N ALA A 98 4.70 5.84 4.54
CA ALA A 98 4.84 6.73 5.68
C ALA A 98 3.94 7.95 5.55
N LYS A 99 3.44 8.45 6.68
CA LYS A 99 2.71 9.72 6.72
C LYS A 99 3.65 10.86 6.29
N SER A 100 3.18 11.70 5.38
CA SER A 100 3.91 12.90 4.94
C SER A 100 3.67 14.09 5.87
#